data_AF-A0AAW1LA72-F1
#
_entry.id   AF-A0AAW1LA72-F1
#
_cell.length_a   1.000
_cell.length_b   1.000
_cell.length_c   1.000
_cell.angle_alpha   90.00
_cell.angle_beta   90.00
_cell.angle_gamma   90.00
#
_symmetry.space_group_name_H-M   'P 1'
#
loop_
_entity.id
_entity.type
_entity.pdbx_description
1 polymer ?
#
loop_
_entity_poly.entity_id
_entity_poly.type
_entity_poly.pdbx_seq_one_letter_code
_entity_poly.pdbx_strand_id
1 'polypeptide(L)'
;MASNINVGQLSKIELDYQLKIRGVSDDSTADVMRKTLRGLIKLETSPNFVAPEYPFTFAEDKVAIEKGLQEITDLIAKFTEAVSSTSFSKINTKVTHYVSRANRSIPVNEDDKQDRSKFLVRLVNLSSRLESKAKFNMRASSTGNQTVLATETLNSDSESPDQIDDDVPLVNTSVQANTVKIVPVFKWNLTYSGDNRVVSVNAFLEKIEKTRIARGVSQELLFTSALDIFTDKALIWYRANRKLFSSWNDLVHGLREQFLPVDYDEKLLEEVKHRTQGNNETIGVYISVMTNLFARFCKKIPDTVQLKVLLKNILPFYQTQLGLVEVTSIQHLLKLCRQLEAKRVSVESFVPPSAKNKTLEPDLAYAQINTEVANVNISPSTRNVQNCWNCGRSGHRSSQCRQPRTKHCYRCGFPQVICPFNE
;
A
#
# COMPACT_ATOMS: atom_id res chain seq x y z
N MET A 1 16.02 15.89 13.72
CA MET A 1 15.12 15.75 14.89
C MET A 1 13.87 16.65 14.86
N ALA A 2 13.54 17.31 13.73
CA ALA A 2 12.35 18.14 13.64
C ALA A 2 11.09 17.29 13.40
N SER A 3 10.57 16.66 14.46
CA SER A 3 9.22 16.14 14.48
C SER A 3 8.25 17.31 14.30
N ASN A 4 7.31 17.23 13.35
CA ASN A 4 6.26 18.22 13.12
C ASN A 4 5.25 18.22 14.29
N ILE A 5 5.70 18.64 15.47
CA ILE A 5 4.95 18.65 16.71
C ILE A 5 4.20 19.98 16.79
N ASN A 6 2.88 19.90 16.91
CA ASN A 6 2.06 21.08 17.16
C ASN A 6 2.21 21.53 18.62
N VAL A 7 3.21 22.37 18.89
CA VAL A 7 3.52 22.89 20.23
C VAL A 7 2.31 23.54 20.93
N GLY A 8 1.37 24.10 20.16
CA GLY A 8 0.17 24.76 20.70
C GLY A 8 -0.81 23.81 21.38
N GLN A 9 -0.78 22.52 21.04
CA GLN A 9 -1.75 21.53 21.55
C GLN A 9 -1.17 20.57 22.60
N LEU A 10 0.10 20.76 22.99
CA LEU A 10 0.74 19.94 24.03
C LEU A 10 0.21 20.32 25.43
N SER A 11 0.00 19.29 26.25
CA SER A 11 -0.29 19.43 27.68
C SER A 11 0.95 19.84 28.49
N LYS A 12 0.77 20.28 29.74
CA LYS A 12 1.91 20.68 30.59
C LYS A 12 2.92 19.54 30.78
N ILE A 13 2.43 18.32 30.97
CA ILE A 13 3.26 17.11 31.14
C ILE A 13 4.05 16.81 29.85
N GLU A 14 3.41 16.97 28.69
CA GLU A 14 4.06 16.74 27.41
C GLU A 14 5.09 17.83 27.10
N LEU A 15 4.81 19.08 27.47
CA LEU A 15 5.77 20.19 27.36
C LEU A 15 6.99 19.96 28.25
N ASP A 16 6.79 19.56 29.50
CA ASP A 16 7.87 19.23 30.43
C ASP A 16 8.79 18.14 29.86
N TYR A 17 8.20 17.05 29.36
CA TYR A 17 8.97 16.00 28.68
C TYR A 17 9.76 16.55 27.49
N GLN A 18 9.15 17.37 26.62
CA GLN A 18 9.81 17.91 25.44
C GLN A 18 10.95 18.89 25.76
N LEU A 19 10.88 19.59 26.90
CA LEU A 19 11.96 20.45 27.38
C LEU A 19 13.08 19.62 28.02
N LYS A 20 12.75 18.61 28.82
CA LYS A 20 13.72 17.72 29.47
C LYS A 20 14.59 16.97 28.46
N ILE A 21 14.02 16.42 27.39
CA ILE A 21 14.81 15.77 26.32
C ILE A 21 15.72 16.74 25.56
N ARG A 22 15.58 18.05 25.79
CA ARG A 22 16.41 19.12 25.22
C ARG A 22 17.31 19.77 26.27
N GLY A 23 17.46 19.14 27.44
CA GLY A 23 18.35 19.60 28.51
C GLY A 23 17.83 20.83 29.26
N VAL A 24 16.54 21.17 29.12
CA VAL A 24 15.92 22.31 29.81
C VAL A 24 14.90 21.80 30.80
N SER A 25 15.06 22.17 32.08
CA SER A 25 14.02 22.01 33.09
C SER A 25 13.42 23.38 33.39
N ASP A 26 12.12 23.52 33.17
CA ASP A 26 11.40 24.78 33.31
C ASP A 26 10.03 24.51 33.94
N ASP A 27 9.83 24.98 35.18
CA ASP A 27 8.59 24.80 35.94
C ASP A 27 7.58 25.96 35.74
N SER A 28 7.82 26.82 34.75
CA SER A 28 6.98 27.98 34.45
C SER A 28 5.58 27.61 33.90
N THR A 29 4.83 28.64 33.49
CA THR A 29 3.50 28.46 32.92
C THR A 29 3.59 27.79 31.54
N ALA A 30 2.52 27.07 31.15
CA ALA A 30 2.50 26.33 29.88
C ALA A 30 2.79 27.23 28.65
N ASP A 31 2.44 28.52 28.69
CA ASP A 31 2.72 29.46 27.61
C ASP A 31 4.19 29.87 27.52
N VAL A 32 4.87 29.97 28.66
CA VAL A 32 6.33 30.18 28.70
C VAL A 32 7.02 28.93 28.19
N MET A 33 6.65 27.74 28.67
CA MET A 33 7.19 26.46 28.19
C MET A 33 7.02 26.29 26.66
N ARG A 34 5.87 26.67 26.10
CA ARG A 34 5.64 26.65 24.63
C ARG A 34 6.55 27.63 23.89
N LYS A 35 6.77 28.84 24.41
CA LYS A 35 7.69 29.81 23.82
C LYS A 35 9.12 29.27 23.83
N THR A 36 9.57 28.74 24.97
CA THR A 36 10.87 28.11 25.14
C THR A 36 11.06 26.95 24.16
N LEU A 37 10.08 26.04 24.07
CA LEU A 37 10.13 24.89 23.16
C LEU A 37 10.20 25.30 21.68
N ARG A 38 9.45 26.32 21.25
CA ARG A 38 9.55 26.84 19.87
C ARG A 38 10.93 27.42 19.57
N GLY A 39 11.53 28.12 20.55
CA GLY A 39 12.90 28.63 20.45
C GLY A 39 13.92 27.50 20.29
N LEU A 40 13.81 26.46 21.12
CA LEU A 40 14.70 25.29 21.06
C LEU A 40 14.55 24.52 19.74
N ILE A 41 13.32 24.27 19.27
CA ILE A 41 13.10 23.62 17.96
C ILE A 41 13.73 24.43 16.81
N LYS A 42 13.72 25.76 16.89
CA LYS A 42 14.40 26.61 15.91
C LYS A 42 15.93 26.45 15.99
N LEU A 43 16.49 26.38 17.20
CA LEU A 43 17.92 26.17 17.40
C LEU A 43 18.37 24.79 16.89
N GLU A 44 17.53 23.76 17.02
CA GLU A 44 17.77 22.42 16.46
C GLU A 44 17.94 22.38 14.94
N THR A 45 17.49 23.41 14.22
CA THR A 45 17.71 23.51 12.75
C THR A 45 19.11 24.03 12.38
N SER A 46 19.89 24.48 13.37
CA SER A 46 21.23 25.01 13.15
C SER A 46 22.24 23.88 12.99
N PRO A 47 23.23 24.02 12.08
CA PRO A 47 24.21 22.96 11.79
C PRO A 47 25.11 22.61 12.99
N ASN A 48 25.26 23.53 13.96
CA ASN A 48 26.10 23.35 15.15
C ASN A 48 25.32 22.85 16.37
N PHE A 49 24.06 22.43 16.22
CA PHE A 49 23.27 21.94 17.33
C PHE A 49 23.74 20.53 17.74
N VAL A 50 24.20 20.40 18.99
CA VAL A 50 24.49 19.11 19.61
C VAL A 50 23.30 18.71 20.47
N ALA A 51 22.70 17.58 20.15
CA ALA A 51 21.59 17.06 20.92
C ALA A 51 22.08 16.54 22.29
N PRO A 52 21.41 16.89 23.40
CA PRO A 52 21.75 16.36 24.71
C PRO A 52 21.45 14.87 24.79
N GLU A 53 22.09 14.19 25.74
CA GLU A 53 21.80 12.78 26.03
C GLU A 53 20.35 12.61 26.49
N TYR A 54 19.77 11.47 26.13
CA TYR A 54 18.38 11.18 26.45
C TYR A 54 18.22 10.95 27.97
N PRO A 55 17.38 11.73 28.67
CA PRO A 55 17.41 11.79 30.13
C PRO A 55 16.54 10.73 30.83
N PHE A 56 15.81 9.90 30.09
CA PHE A 56 14.86 8.95 30.66
C PHE A 56 15.30 7.50 30.46
N THR A 57 15.01 6.66 31.44
CA THR A 57 15.15 5.20 31.34
C THR A 57 13.97 4.58 30.59
N PHE A 58 14.16 3.37 30.07
CA PHE A 58 13.06 2.64 29.41
C PHE A 58 11.87 2.39 30.34
N ALA A 59 12.12 2.11 31.62
CA ALA A 59 11.06 1.89 32.61
C ALA A 59 10.17 3.13 32.81
N GLU A 60 10.77 4.32 32.87
CA GLU A 60 10.04 5.59 32.98
C GLU A 60 9.22 5.89 31.72
N ASP A 61 9.80 5.63 30.54
CA ASP A 61 9.08 5.76 29.28
C ASP A 61 7.95 4.77 29.15
N LYS A 62 8.15 3.51 29.57
CA LYS A 62 7.13 2.47 29.57
C LYS A 62 5.91 2.90 30.36
N VAL A 63 6.10 3.32 31.62
CA VAL A 63 5.00 3.78 32.49
C VAL A 63 4.27 4.98 31.87
N ALA A 64 5.01 5.94 31.32
CA ALA A 64 4.41 7.12 30.72
C ALA A 64 3.64 6.80 29.42
N ILE A 65 4.17 5.91 28.58
CA ILE A 65 3.53 5.47 27.33
C ILE A 65 2.28 4.66 27.63
N GLU A 66 2.29 3.76 28.62
CA GLU A 66 1.12 2.99 29.05
C GLU A 66 -0.01 3.90 29.53
N LYS A 67 0.31 4.89 30.38
CA LYS A 67 -0.65 5.91 30.80
C LYS A 67 -1.18 6.72 29.62
N GLY A 68 -0.30 7.14 28.71
CA GLY A 68 -0.66 7.86 27.49
C GLY A 68 -1.58 7.07 26.57
N LEU A 69 -1.33 5.77 26.40
CA LEU A 69 -2.15 4.85 25.62
C LEU A 69 -3.57 4.73 26.18
N GLN A 70 -3.71 4.62 27.49
CA GLN A 70 -5.02 4.57 28.15
C GLN A 70 -5.78 5.87 27.92
N GLU A 71 -5.15 7.01 28.20
CA GLU A 71 -5.77 8.33 28.01
C GLU A 71 -6.18 8.59 26.55
N ILE A 72 -5.34 8.22 25.57
CA ILE A 72 -5.68 8.34 24.14
C ILE A 72 -6.87 7.45 23.80
N THR A 73 -6.89 6.21 24.32
CA THR A 73 -7.98 5.26 24.07
C THR A 73 -9.31 5.81 24.58
N ASP A 74 -9.32 6.39 25.78
CA ASP A 74 -10.51 6.99 26.39
C ASP A 74 -10.99 8.23 25.60
N LEU A 75 -10.05 9.06 25.14
CA LEU A 75 -10.36 10.22 24.29
C LEU A 75 -10.95 9.80 22.94
N ILE A 76 -10.40 8.76 22.29
CA ILE A 76 -10.93 8.24 21.02
C ILE A 76 -12.31 7.60 21.22
N ALA A 77 -12.54 6.93 22.35
CA ALA A 77 -13.85 6.36 22.67
C ALA A 77 -14.92 7.45 22.72
N LYS A 78 -14.62 8.59 23.37
CA LYS A 78 -15.52 9.74 23.52
C LYS A 78 -15.58 10.67 22.31
N PHE A 79 -14.69 10.50 21.32
CA PHE A 79 -14.60 11.37 20.17
C PHE A 79 -15.78 11.19 19.19
N THR A 80 -16.54 12.26 18.94
CA THR A 80 -17.69 12.30 18.03
C THR A 80 -17.59 13.38 16.94
N GLU A 81 -16.52 14.16 16.94
CA GLU A 81 -16.35 15.31 16.05
C GLU A 81 -15.71 14.93 14.69
N ALA A 82 -15.58 15.90 13.78
CA ALA A 82 -14.95 15.72 12.46
C ALA A 82 -13.42 15.92 12.50
N VAL A 83 -12.74 15.58 11.40
CA VAL A 83 -11.27 15.71 11.23
C VAL A 83 -10.76 17.15 11.41
N SER A 84 -11.60 18.14 11.07
CA SER A 84 -11.28 19.57 11.19
C SER A 84 -11.36 20.12 12.62
N SER A 85 -11.83 19.32 13.58
CA SER A 85 -11.99 19.76 14.96
C SER A 85 -10.66 20.02 15.67
N THR A 86 -10.70 20.96 16.62
CA THR A 86 -9.58 21.19 17.54
C THR A 86 -9.36 19.97 18.43
N SER A 87 -10.42 19.24 18.79
CA SER A 87 -10.38 17.95 19.50
C SER A 87 -9.58 16.89 18.73
N PHE A 88 -9.79 16.75 17.42
CA PHE A 88 -9.00 15.84 16.58
C PHE A 88 -7.51 16.23 16.60
N SER A 89 -7.21 17.51 16.40
CA SER A 89 -5.83 18.01 16.39
C SER A 89 -5.13 17.76 17.73
N LYS A 90 -5.82 17.91 18.87
CA LYS A 90 -5.30 17.60 20.20
C LYS A 90 -4.96 16.12 20.37
N ILE A 91 -5.90 15.23 20.05
CA ILE A 91 -5.68 13.78 20.19
C ILE A 91 -4.56 13.32 19.24
N ASN A 92 -4.53 13.81 18.00
CA ASN A 92 -3.49 13.47 17.04
C ASN A 92 -2.09 13.98 17.47
N THR A 93 -2.02 15.19 18.05
CA THR A 93 -0.77 15.72 18.62
C THR A 93 -0.29 14.83 19.77
N LYS A 94 -1.20 14.37 20.63
CA LYS A 94 -0.89 13.46 21.73
C LYS A 94 -0.40 12.09 21.23
N VAL A 95 -1.06 11.51 20.24
CA VAL A 95 -0.59 10.27 19.57
C VAL A 95 0.83 10.47 19.01
N THR A 96 1.06 11.56 18.28
CA THR A 96 2.38 11.87 17.70
C THR A 96 3.46 12.03 18.77
N HIS A 97 3.12 12.66 19.91
CA HIS A 97 4.01 12.78 21.05
C HIS A 97 4.44 11.40 21.58
N TYR A 98 3.49 10.51 21.86
CA TYR A 98 3.79 9.19 22.43
C TYR A 98 4.47 8.25 21.42
N VAL A 99 4.19 8.36 20.12
CA VAL A 99 4.95 7.66 19.07
C VAL A 99 6.40 8.11 19.09
N SER A 100 6.62 9.42 19.17
CA SER A 100 7.96 9.99 19.18
C SER A 100 8.71 9.69 20.48
N ARG A 101 8.01 9.49 21.60
CA ARG A 101 8.57 9.03 22.87
C ARG A 101 8.97 7.55 22.80
N ALA A 102 8.07 6.69 22.30
CA ALA A 102 8.37 5.26 22.09
C ALA A 102 9.58 5.05 21.16
N ASN A 103 9.71 5.84 20.09
CA ASN A 103 10.86 5.76 19.18
C ASN A 103 12.19 6.22 19.81
N ARG A 104 12.16 7.08 20.84
CA ARG A 104 13.36 7.55 21.56
C ARG A 104 13.74 6.67 22.74
N SER A 105 12.80 5.86 23.23
CA SER A 105 13.05 4.94 24.33
C SER A 105 14.17 3.94 23.99
N ILE A 106 15.04 3.68 24.97
CA ILE A 106 16.25 2.88 24.84
C ILE A 106 16.05 1.54 25.55
N PRO A 107 15.55 0.48 24.86
CA PRO A 107 15.29 -0.82 25.49
C PRO A 107 16.59 -1.50 25.92
N VAL A 108 16.59 -2.12 27.11
CA VAL A 108 17.78 -2.74 27.71
C VAL A 108 17.82 -4.24 27.45
N ASN A 109 16.66 -4.91 27.47
CA ASN A 109 16.52 -6.36 27.28
C ASN A 109 15.57 -6.70 26.11
N GLU A 110 15.42 -7.99 25.77
CA GLU A 110 14.52 -8.43 24.68
C GLU A 110 13.04 -8.18 25.01
N ASP A 111 12.64 -8.27 26.28
CA ASP A 111 11.27 -7.99 26.70
C ASP A 111 10.92 -6.50 26.49
N ASP A 112 11.85 -5.59 26.77
CA ASP A 112 11.75 -4.15 26.53
C ASP A 112 11.63 -3.86 25.02
N LYS A 113 12.39 -4.56 24.18
CA LYS A 113 12.25 -4.45 22.71
C LYS A 113 10.87 -4.90 22.26
N GLN A 114 10.35 -5.98 22.84
CA GLN A 114 9.03 -6.49 22.54
C GLN A 114 7.94 -5.51 22.99
N ASP A 115 8.07 -4.93 24.18
CA ASP A 115 7.12 -3.95 24.71
C ASP A 115 7.14 -2.64 23.92
N ARG A 116 8.32 -2.15 23.52
CA ARG A 116 8.44 -1.01 22.60
C ARG A 116 7.71 -1.27 21.29
N SER A 117 7.86 -2.48 20.74
CA SER A 117 7.17 -2.89 19.51
C SER A 117 5.65 -2.94 19.70
N LYS A 118 5.17 -3.50 20.82
CA LYS A 118 3.73 -3.49 21.18
C LYS A 118 3.19 -2.07 21.31
N PHE A 119 3.92 -1.15 21.92
CA PHE A 119 3.51 0.25 22.06
C PHE A 119 3.38 0.96 20.72
N LEU A 120 4.36 0.81 19.83
CA LEU A 120 4.31 1.41 18.50
C LEU A 120 3.12 0.90 17.69
N VAL A 121 2.87 -0.41 17.70
CA VAL A 121 1.70 -1.01 17.02
C VAL A 121 0.40 -0.46 17.59
N ARG A 122 0.26 -0.40 18.92
CA ARG A 122 -0.95 0.16 19.56
C ARG A 122 -1.17 1.63 19.22
N LEU A 123 -0.12 2.46 19.25
CA LEU A 123 -0.21 3.88 18.94
C LEU A 123 -0.59 4.13 17.47
N VAL A 124 0.00 3.39 16.53
CA VAL A 124 -0.36 3.48 15.10
C VAL A 124 -1.81 3.05 14.87
N ASN A 125 -2.25 1.97 15.53
CA ASN A 125 -3.65 1.52 15.44
C ASN A 125 -4.62 2.57 16.02
N LEU A 126 -4.28 3.22 17.13
CA LEU A 126 -5.10 4.31 17.70
C LEU A 126 -5.16 5.52 16.76
N SER A 127 -4.05 5.87 16.09
CA SER A 127 -4.03 6.92 15.05
C SER A 127 -5.00 6.59 13.92
N SER A 128 -4.95 5.36 13.40
CA SER A 128 -5.83 4.89 12.33
C SER A 128 -7.30 4.86 12.75
N ARG A 129 -7.58 4.45 13.99
CA ARG A 129 -8.94 4.47 14.57
C ARG A 129 -9.49 5.88 14.69
N LEU A 130 -8.69 6.84 15.18
CA LEU A 130 -9.08 8.24 15.26
C LEU A 130 -9.42 8.80 13.88
N GLU A 131 -8.56 8.59 12.89
CA GLU A 131 -8.80 9.04 11.51
C GLU A 131 -10.07 8.43 10.91
N SER A 132 -10.27 7.13 11.10
CA SER A 132 -11.43 6.42 10.57
C SER A 132 -12.73 6.94 11.20
N LYS A 133 -12.74 7.15 12.52
CA LYS A 133 -13.89 7.70 13.24
C LYS A 133 -14.20 9.14 12.82
N ALA A 134 -13.17 9.97 12.67
CA ALA A 134 -13.31 11.35 12.20
C ALA A 134 -13.81 11.46 10.75
N LYS A 135 -13.35 10.56 9.86
CA LYS A 135 -13.84 10.45 8.47
C LYS A 135 -15.28 9.96 8.41
N PHE A 136 -15.67 9.02 9.27
CA PHE A 136 -17.05 8.55 9.40
C PHE A 136 -17.98 9.68 9.85
N ASN A 137 -17.59 10.45 10.87
CA ASN A 137 -18.38 11.58 11.35
C ASN A 137 -18.52 12.69 10.29
N MET A 138 -17.46 12.95 9.50
CA MET A 138 -17.53 13.89 8.38
C MET A 138 -18.55 13.44 7.31
N ARG A 139 -18.61 12.14 7.01
CA ARG A 139 -19.60 11.57 6.08
C ARG A 139 -21.01 11.66 6.64
N ALA A 140 -21.23 11.31 7.91
CA ALA A 140 -22.53 11.40 8.57
C ALA A 140 -23.08 12.85 8.58
N SER A 141 -22.24 13.86 8.81
CA SER A 141 -22.64 15.27 8.72
C SER A 141 -22.97 15.74 7.30
N SER A 142 -22.42 15.08 6.26
CA SER A 142 -22.74 15.38 4.86
C SER A 142 -23.95 14.60 4.31
N THR A 143 -24.33 13.49 4.93
CA THR A 143 -25.45 12.62 4.50
C THR A 143 -26.80 13.06 5.09
N GLY A 144 -26.84 14.05 6.00
CA GLY A 144 -28.09 14.65 6.50
C GLY A 144 -28.96 15.35 5.44
N ASN A 145 -28.45 15.52 4.21
CA ASN A 145 -29.18 16.11 3.07
C ASN A 145 -29.41 15.13 1.90
N GLN A 146 -29.36 13.81 2.12
CA GLN A 146 -29.80 12.84 1.11
C GLN A 146 -30.95 12.00 1.64
N THR A 147 -32.13 12.34 1.15
CA THR A 147 -33.36 11.56 1.26
C THR A 147 -33.08 10.10 0.94
N VAL A 148 -33.43 9.22 1.87
CA VAL A 148 -33.43 7.77 1.69
C VAL A 148 -34.46 7.45 0.61
N LEU A 149 -34.01 6.99 -0.56
CA LEU A 149 -34.88 6.42 -1.57
C LEU A 149 -35.28 5.01 -1.11
N ALA A 150 -36.36 4.95 -0.33
CA ALA A 150 -37.05 3.70 -0.05
C ALA A 150 -37.69 3.18 -1.34
N THR A 151 -37.41 1.93 -1.65
CA THR A 151 -37.96 1.19 -2.78
C THR A 151 -39.25 0.53 -2.31
N GLU A 152 -40.42 1.05 -2.70
CA GLU A 152 -41.66 0.28 -2.65
C GLU A 152 -42.57 0.62 -3.84
N THR A 153 -43.27 -0.43 -4.25
CA THR A 153 -43.98 -0.63 -5.51
C THR A 153 -45.49 -0.48 -5.28
N LEU A 154 -46.22 -0.10 -6.34
CA LEU A 154 -47.67 -0.29 -6.60
C LEU A 154 -48.68 0.82 -6.20
N ASN A 155 -49.26 1.37 -7.27
CA ASN A 155 -50.69 1.54 -7.58
C ASN A 155 -51.64 2.47 -6.78
N SER A 156 -52.15 3.45 -7.55
CA SER A 156 -53.55 3.80 -7.85
C SER A 156 -54.33 4.82 -7.01
N ASP A 157 -54.96 5.70 -7.80
CA ASP A 157 -56.22 6.44 -7.64
C ASP A 157 -56.30 7.79 -6.88
N SER A 158 -56.37 8.85 -7.70
CA SER A 158 -57.48 9.81 -7.87
C SER A 158 -58.25 10.33 -6.63
N GLU A 159 -58.19 11.65 -6.40
CA GLU A 159 -59.30 12.63 -6.54
C GLU A 159 -58.93 13.99 -5.87
N SER A 160 -59.26 15.07 -6.56
CA SER A 160 -59.18 16.48 -6.11
C SER A 160 -60.52 16.89 -5.43
N PRO A 161 -60.81 18.17 -5.13
CA PRO A 161 -60.05 19.27 -4.50
C PRO A 161 -60.83 19.88 -3.31
N ASP A 162 -60.21 20.68 -2.43
CA ASP A 162 -60.91 21.83 -1.81
C ASP A 162 -59.98 22.83 -1.08
N GLN A 163 -60.56 23.99 -0.80
CA GLN A 163 -59.99 25.33 -0.80
C GLN A 163 -59.67 25.94 0.59
N ILE A 164 -58.80 26.98 0.58
CA ILE A 164 -58.79 28.23 1.38
C ILE A 164 -58.27 28.19 2.85
N ASP A 165 -57.06 28.75 3.08
CA ASP A 165 -56.73 30.08 3.67
C ASP A 165 -55.49 30.13 4.60
N ASP A 166 -54.78 31.25 4.44
CA ASP A 166 -53.97 32.01 5.42
C ASP A 166 -52.89 31.32 6.28
N ASP A 167 -51.62 31.52 5.91
CA ASP A 167 -50.67 32.42 6.62
C ASP A 167 -49.27 32.26 6.01
N VAL A 168 -48.74 33.30 5.36
CA VAL A 168 -47.38 33.31 4.80
C VAL A 168 -46.50 34.22 5.66
N PRO A 169 -45.59 33.68 6.48
CA PRO A 169 -44.43 34.43 6.91
C PRO A 169 -43.43 34.43 5.75
N LEU A 170 -43.12 35.62 5.27
CA LEU A 170 -42.03 35.93 4.35
C LEU A 170 -40.69 35.39 4.89
N VAL A 171 -40.35 34.14 4.59
CA VAL A 171 -39.01 33.61 4.83
C VAL A 171 -38.12 34.14 3.71
N ASN A 172 -37.30 35.13 4.06
CA ASN A 172 -36.15 35.57 3.28
C ASN A 172 -35.26 34.36 2.99
N THR A 173 -35.43 33.75 1.81
CA THR A 173 -34.47 32.80 1.26
C THR A 173 -33.23 33.57 0.84
N SER A 174 -32.40 33.94 1.82
CA SER A 174 -31.00 34.22 1.54
C SER A 174 -30.42 32.90 1.03
N VAL A 175 -30.23 32.83 -0.28
CA VAL A 175 -29.39 31.83 -0.93
C VAL A 175 -28.05 31.89 -0.22
N GLN A 176 -27.82 30.99 0.74
CA GLN A 176 -26.49 30.80 1.31
C GLN A 176 -25.65 30.20 0.20
N ALA A 177 -25.04 31.08 -0.59
CA ALA A 177 -23.92 30.75 -1.42
C ALA A 177 -22.94 29.99 -0.52
N ASN A 178 -22.69 28.73 -0.86
CA ASN A 178 -21.70 27.89 -0.21
C ASN A 178 -20.33 28.53 -0.51
N THR A 179 -19.99 29.57 0.25
CA THR A 179 -18.76 30.33 0.06
C THR A 179 -17.63 29.43 0.50
N VAL A 180 -17.01 28.75 -0.46
CA VAL A 180 -15.74 28.07 -0.25
C VAL A 180 -14.83 29.08 0.44
N LYS A 181 -14.49 28.83 1.72
CA LYS A 181 -13.68 29.76 2.51
C LYS A 181 -12.36 29.99 1.77
N ILE A 182 -12.22 31.17 1.18
CA ILE A 182 -11.02 31.55 0.43
C ILE A 182 -9.87 31.62 1.43
N VAL A 183 -8.95 30.66 1.33
CA VAL A 183 -7.72 30.66 2.13
C VAL A 183 -6.67 31.44 1.34
N PRO A 184 -6.08 32.51 1.90
CA PRO A 184 -5.01 33.26 1.24
C PRO A 184 -3.83 32.39 0.83
N VAL A 185 -3.19 32.72 -0.30
CA VAL A 185 -2.13 31.92 -0.94
C VAL A 185 -0.95 31.67 0.00
N PHE A 186 -0.52 32.66 0.78
CA PHE A 186 0.58 32.51 1.75
C PHE A 186 0.32 31.45 2.83
N LYS A 187 -0.94 31.11 3.13
CA LYS A 187 -1.31 30.07 4.12
C LYS A 187 -1.29 28.66 3.53
N TRP A 188 -0.98 28.50 2.25
CA TRP A 188 -0.99 27.19 1.59
C TRP A 188 0.25 26.36 1.94
N ASN A 189 1.31 26.98 2.48
CA ASN A 189 2.61 26.35 2.73
C ASN A 189 3.15 25.63 1.48
N LEU A 190 2.95 26.23 0.31
CA LEU A 190 3.47 25.77 -0.97
C LEU A 190 4.51 26.76 -1.45
N THR A 191 5.74 26.28 -1.57
CA THR A 191 6.87 27.08 -2.07
C THR A 191 7.62 26.31 -3.14
N TYR A 192 8.23 27.05 -4.05
CA TYR A 192 9.16 26.54 -5.05
C TYR A 192 10.49 27.30 -4.97
N SER A 193 11.59 26.57 -4.82
CA SER A 193 12.94 27.15 -4.69
C SER A 193 13.63 27.39 -6.03
N GLY A 194 13.15 26.77 -7.11
CA GLY A 194 13.86 26.71 -8.39
C GLY A 194 14.83 25.51 -8.50
N ASP A 195 14.85 24.61 -7.51
CA ASP A 195 15.61 23.36 -7.60
C ASP A 195 14.68 22.17 -7.91
N ASN A 196 14.76 21.68 -9.15
CA ASN A 196 13.97 20.55 -9.62
C ASN A 196 14.35 19.21 -8.99
N ARG A 197 15.46 19.12 -8.23
CA ARG A 197 15.83 17.90 -7.50
C ARG A 197 14.91 17.64 -6.31
N VAL A 198 14.38 18.69 -5.69
CA VAL A 198 13.50 18.58 -4.51
C VAL A 198 12.04 18.47 -4.95
N VAL A 199 11.58 19.40 -5.77
CA VAL A 199 10.24 19.41 -6.37
C VAL A 199 10.38 19.89 -7.80
N SER A 200 9.98 19.08 -8.79
CA SER A 200 10.00 19.53 -10.19
C SER A 200 9.01 20.67 -10.41
N VAL A 201 9.33 21.60 -11.31
CA VAL A 201 8.43 22.71 -11.66
C VAL A 201 7.04 22.21 -12.07
N ASN A 202 6.95 21.11 -12.83
CA ASN A 202 5.66 20.53 -13.22
C ASN A 202 4.87 19.97 -12.03
N ALA A 203 5.52 19.32 -11.06
CA ALA A 203 4.87 18.83 -9.85
C ALA A 203 4.37 19.99 -8.96
N PHE A 204 5.17 21.05 -8.84
CA PHE A 204 4.78 22.27 -8.14
C PHE A 204 3.56 22.95 -8.78
N LEU A 205 3.61 23.17 -10.10
CA LEU A 205 2.53 23.80 -10.86
C LEU A 205 1.21 23.02 -10.74
N GLU A 206 1.27 21.69 -10.85
CA GLU A 206 0.09 20.85 -10.68
C GLU A 206 -0.48 20.92 -9.25
N LYS A 207 0.40 20.91 -8.24
CA LYS A 207 -0.02 21.01 -6.84
C LYS A 207 -0.68 22.35 -6.55
N ILE A 208 -0.16 23.45 -7.11
CA ILE A 208 -0.77 24.77 -7.01
C ILE A 208 -2.12 24.80 -7.71
N GLU A 209 -2.23 24.28 -8.92
CA GLU A 209 -3.48 24.33 -9.68
C GLU A 209 -4.59 23.54 -8.98
N LYS A 210 -4.28 22.33 -8.47
CA LYS A 210 -5.23 21.55 -7.65
C LYS A 210 -5.62 22.29 -6.38
N THR A 211 -4.66 22.96 -5.74
CA THR A 211 -4.86 23.75 -4.51
C THR A 211 -5.72 24.98 -4.77
N ARG A 212 -5.54 25.64 -5.92
CA ARG A 212 -6.32 26.78 -6.40
C ARG A 212 -7.77 26.38 -6.63
N ILE A 213 -8.00 25.29 -7.37
CA ILE A 213 -9.34 24.76 -7.65
C ILE A 213 -10.04 24.36 -6.34
N ALA A 214 -9.35 23.62 -5.47
CA ALA A 214 -9.92 23.16 -4.20
C ALA A 214 -10.31 24.31 -3.25
N ARG A 215 -9.70 25.48 -3.40
CA ARG A 215 -9.94 26.66 -2.55
C ARG A 215 -10.74 27.76 -3.25
N GLY A 216 -11.18 27.54 -4.48
CA GLY A 216 -11.96 28.52 -5.26
C GLY A 216 -11.20 29.82 -5.57
N VAL A 217 -9.87 29.78 -5.68
CA VAL A 217 -9.07 30.98 -5.95
C VAL A 217 -9.01 31.26 -7.46
N SER A 218 -9.20 32.51 -7.89
CA SER A 218 -9.05 32.87 -9.30
C SER A 218 -7.57 32.88 -9.71
N GLN A 219 -7.30 32.68 -11.01
CA GLN A 219 -5.92 32.76 -11.53
C GLN A 219 -5.33 34.17 -11.37
N GLU A 220 -6.16 35.21 -11.44
CA GLU A 220 -5.76 36.60 -11.21
C GLU A 220 -5.26 36.81 -9.78
N LEU A 221 -6.02 36.36 -8.77
CA LEU A 221 -5.63 36.48 -7.36
C LEU A 221 -4.36 35.67 -7.07
N LEU A 222 -4.24 34.49 -7.66
CA LEU A 222 -3.04 33.66 -7.58
C LEU A 222 -1.83 34.37 -8.19
N PHE A 223 -2.01 35.04 -9.33
CA PHE A 223 -0.95 35.80 -10.00
C PHE A 223 -0.52 37.03 -9.20
N THR A 224 -1.46 37.77 -8.59
CA THR A 224 -1.14 38.91 -7.71
C THR A 224 -0.34 38.48 -6.48
N SER A 225 -0.66 37.30 -5.93
CA SER A 225 0.00 36.74 -4.74
C SER A 225 1.16 35.78 -5.09
N ALA A 226 1.62 35.76 -6.34
CA ALA A 226 2.60 34.77 -6.79
C ALA A 226 4.00 34.96 -6.17
N LEU A 227 4.29 36.12 -5.57
CA LEU A 227 5.55 36.31 -4.85
C LEU A 227 5.65 35.39 -3.61
N ASP A 228 4.52 35.05 -2.98
CA ASP A 228 4.49 34.26 -1.74
C ASP A 228 4.80 32.77 -1.94
N ILE A 229 4.70 32.28 -3.18
CA ILE A 229 4.91 30.86 -3.53
C ILE A 229 6.33 30.58 -4.04
N PHE A 230 7.19 31.60 -4.15
CA PHE A 230 8.56 31.44 -4.61
C PHE A 230 9.58 31.69 -3.49
N THR A 231 10.65 30.90 -3.53
CA THR A 231 11.79 30.96 -2.60
C THR A 231 13.10 30.84 -3.40
N ASP A 232 14.22 31.20 -2.79
CA ASP A 232 15.57 31.05 -3.35
C ASP A 232 15.73 31.52 -4.81
N LYS A 233 16.19 30.63 -5.70
CA LYS A 233 16.51 30.94 -7.12
C LYS A 233 15.26 31.34 -7.90
N ALA A 234 14.14 30.67 -7.64
CA ALA A 234 12.86 31.00 -8.28
C ALA A 234 12.38 32.40 -7.90
N LEU A 235 12.57 32.82 -6.65
CA LEU A 235 12.19 34.17 -6.21
C LEU A 235 13.05 35.26 -6.87
N ILE A 236 14.36 35.02 -7.00
CA ILE A 236 15.27 35.93 -7.70
C ILE A 236 14.85 36.08 -9.18
N TRP A 237 14.64 34.96 -9.86
CA TRP A 237 14.18 34.95 -11.25
C TRP A 237 12.83 35.65 -11.42
N TYR A 238 11.86 35.38 -10.53
CA TYR A 238 10.54 35.99 -10.59
C TYR A 238 10.60 37.51 -10.42
N ARG A 239 11.40 38.01 -9.48
CA ARG A 239 11.59 39.47 -9.27
C ARG A 239 12.16 40.17 -10.49
N ALA A 240 13.11 39.54 -11.18
CA ALA A 240 13.72 40.09 -12.40
C ALA A 240 12.72 40.13 -13.57
N ASN A 241 11.90 39.09 -13.72
CA ASN A 241 11.03 38.90 -14.88
C ASN A 241 9.56 39.31 -14.64
N ARG A 242 9.22 39.80 -13.45
CA ARG A 242 7.82 40.10 -13.06
C ARG A 242 7.06 40.99 -14.04
N LYS A 243 7.75 41.95 -14.67
CA LYS A 243 7.15 42.90 -15.62
C LYS A 243 6.84 42.29 -16.98
N LEU A 244 7.41 41.13 -17.30
CA LEU A 244 7.21 40.44 -18.58
C LEU A 244 5.92 39.61 -18.62
N PHE A 245 5.31 39.36 -17.47
CA PHE A 245 4.12 38.51 -17.35
C PHE A 245 2.88 39.34 -17.04
N SER A 246 1.78 39.05 -17.73
CA SER A 246 0.49 39.71 -17.55
C SER A 246 -0.56 38.80 -16.95
N SER A 247 -0.38 37.48 -17.07
CA SER A 247 -1.29 36.48 -16.54
C SER A 247 -0.57 35.35 -15.81
N TRP A 248 -1.34 34.55 -15.05
CA TRP A 248 -0.82 33.31 -14.45
C TRP A 248 -0.30 32.34 -15.52
N ASN A 249 -0.95 32.25 -16.68
CA ASN A 249 -0.55 31.34 -17.74
C ASN A 249 0.79 31.76 -18.38
N ASP A 250 1.04 33.06 -18.56
CA ASP A 250 2.32 33.57 -19.05
C ASP A 250 3.45 33.24 -18.07
N LEU A 251 3.18 33.39 -16.77
CA LEU A 251 4.13 33.04 -15.71
C LEU A 251 4.41 31.53 -15.71
N VAL A 252 3.39 30.69 -15.89
CA VAL A 252 3.56 29.23 -16.01
C VAL A 252 4.44 28.88 -17.21
N HIS A 253 4.26 29.56 -18.35
CA HIS A 253 5.09 29.37 -19.53
C HIS A 253 6.55 29.75 -19.25
N GLY A 254 6.79 30.95 -18.71
CA GLY A 254 8.14 31.40 -18.37
C GLY A 254 8.83 30.52 -17.32
N LEU A 255 8.08 29.98 -16.36
CA LEU A 255 8.60 29.02 -15.37
C LEU A 255 9.07 27.72 -16.04
N ARG A 256 8.28 27.20 -16.98
CA ARG A 256 8.66 25.99 -17.73
C ARG A 256 9.88 26.25 -18.59
N GLU A 257 9.92 27.37 -19.30
CA GLU A 257 11.06 27.76 -20.14
C GLU A 257 12.36 27.92 -19.34
N GLN A 258 12.29 28.56 -18.17
CA GLN A 258 13.48 28.81 -17.34
C GLN A 258 13.99 27.54 -16.62
N PHE A 259 13.07 26.74 -16.08
CA PHE A 259 13.42 25.67 -15.15
C PHE A 259 13.37 24.29 -15.79
N LEU A 260 12.80 24.08 -16.98
CA LEU A 260 12.92 22.81 -17.68
C LEU A 260 14.09 22.82 -18.67
N PRO A 261 14.68 21.65 -18.95
CA PRO A 261 15.59 21.50 -20.09
C PRO A 261 14.88 21.82 -21.41
N VAL A 262 15.62 22.35 -22.38
CA VAL A 262 15.11 22.64 -23.74
C VAL A 262 14.58 21.38 -24.42
N ASP A 263 15.23 20.25 -24.17
CA ASP A 263 14.91 18.91 -24.69
C ASP A 263 14.04 18.08 -23.72
N TYR A 264 13.24 18.74 -22.87
CA TYR A 264 12.46 18.08 -21.82
C TYR A 264 11.54 16.96 -22.35
N ASP A 265 10.77 17.21 -23.41
CA ASP A 265 9.84 16.21 -23.96
C ASP A 265 10.60 15.00 -24.54
N GLU A 266 11.78 15.19 -25.13
CA GLU A 266 12.62 14.11 -25.64
C GLU A 266 13.18 13.26 -24.51
N LYS A 267 13.73 13.90 -23.47
CA LYS A 267 14.22 13.21 -22.26
C LYS A 267 13.11 12.45 -21.54
N LEU A 268 11.93 13.05 -21.42
CA LEU A 268 10.77 12.41 -20.80
C LEU A 268 10.28 11.22 -21.63
N LEU A 269 10.33 11.31 -22.96
CA LEU A 269 10.00 10.19 -23.84
C LEU A 269 10.95 9.01 -23.62
N GLU A 270 12.25 9.27 -23.51
CA GLU A 270 13.23 8.24 -23.19
C GLU A 270 13.00 7.65 -21.80
N GLU A 271 12.71 8.48 -20.79
CA GLU A 271 12.34 7.99 -19.45
C GLU A 271 11.12 7.06 -19.50
N VAL A 272 10.07 7.46 -20.21
CA VAL A 272 8.84 6.67 -20.40
C VAL A 272 9.10 5.35 -21.11
N LYS A 273 9.96 5.35 -22.15
CA LYS A 273 10.34 4.11 -22.86
C LYS A 273 11.11 3.15 -21.97
N HIS A 274 11.97 3.65 -21.08
CA HIS A 274 12.80 2.83 -20.19
C HIS A 274 12.11 2.47 -18.87
N ARG A 275 11.00 3.14 -18.53
CA ARG A 275 10.22 2.84 -17.33
C ARG A 275 9.44 1.53 -17.49
N THR A 276 9.98 0.45 -16.96
CA THR A 276 9.33 -0.87 -16.87
C THR A 276 8.68 -1.07 -15.50
N GLN A 277 7.67 -1.94 -15.42
CA GLN A 277 7.00 -2.29 -14.16
C GLN A 277 7.98 -3.01 -13.21
N GLY A 278 8.07 -2.54 -11.96
CA GLY A 278 8.92 -3.18 -10.94
C GLY A 278 8.31 -4.49 -10.39
N ASN A 279 9.15 -5.41 -9.91
CA ASN A 279 8.70 -6.72 -9.39
C ASN A 279 7.72 -6.62 -8.21
N ASN A 280 7.85 -5.57 -7.39
CA ASN A 280 6.98 -5.31 -6.24
C ASN A 280 5.92 -4.23 -6.53
N GLU A 281 5.84 -3.76 -7.77
CA GLU A 281 4.91 -2.72 -8.18
C GLU A 281 3.62 -3.34 -8.73
N THR A 282 2.49 -3.09 -8.06
CA THR A 282 1.19 -3.55 -8.56
C THR A 282 0.87 -2.93 -9.92
N ILE A 283 0.13 -3.64 -10.76
CA ILE A 283 -0.21 -3.13 -12.10
C ILE A 283 -0.97 -1.79 -12.03
N GLY A 284 -1.83 -1.62 -11.02
CA GLY A 284 -2.61 -0.40 -10.84
C GLY A 284 -1.74 0.81 -10.52
N VAL A 285 -0.72 0.65 -9.67
CA VAL A 285 0.24 1.71 -9.34
C VAL A 285 1.09 2.04 -10.57
N TYR A 286 1.63 1.03 -11.25
CA TYR A 286 2.42 1.21 -12.46
C TYR A 286 1.67 2.00 -13.55
N ILE A 287 0.44 1.58 -13.90
CA ILE A 287 -0.37 2.27 -14.92
C ILE A 287 -0.69 3.71 -14.47
N SER A 288 -0.90 3.95 -13.18
CA SER A 288 -1.12 5.29 -12.65
C SER A 288 0.11 6.17 -12.82
N VAL A 289 1.30 5.66 -12.48
CA VAL A 289 2.57 6.38 -12.68
C VAL A 289 2.79 6.70 -14.15
N MET A 290 2.62 5.73 -15.04
CA MET A 290 2.78 5.93 -16.48
C MET A 290 1.78 6.93 -17.05
N THR A 291 0.51 6.85 -16.65
CA THR A 291 -0.52 7.85 -17.01
C THR A 291 -0.12 9.27 -16.58
N ASN A 292 0.46 9.40 -15.38
CA ASN A 292 0.97 10.69 -14.91
C ASN A 292 2.16 11.18 -15.74
N LEU A 293 3.08 10.29 -16.16
CA LEU A 293 4.18 10.66 -17.07
C LEU A 293 3.65 11.11 -18.45
N PHE A 294 2.68 10.38 -19.04
CA PHE A 294 2.06 10.78 -20.30
C PHE A 294 1.34 12.12 -20.23
N ALA A 295 0.79 12.48 -19.07
CA ALA A 295 0.14 13.78 -18.84
C ALA A 295 1.13 14.96 -18.74
N ARG A 296 2.45 14.70 -18.66
CA ARG A 296 3.48 15.75 -18.56
C ARG A 296 3.97 16.29 -19.90
N PHE A 297 3.70 15.59 -21.00
CA PHE A 297 4.13 16.03 -22.33
C PHE A 297 3.39 17.30 -22.74
N CYS A 298 4.08 18.19 -23.46
CA CYS A 298 3.45 19.39 -24.00
C CYS A 298 2.38 19.05 -25.05
N LYS A 299 2.62 17.97 -25.81
CA LYS A 299 1.67 17.42 -26.79
C LYS A 299 1.14 16.07 -26.31
N LYS A 300 -0.18 15.89 -26.34
CA LYS A 300 -0.79 14.62 -25.94
C LYS A 300 -0.28 13.48 -26.84
N ILE A 301 0.30 12.45 -26.24
CA ILE A 301 0.66 11.22 -26.95
C ILE A 301 -0.63 10.45 -27.25
N PRO A 302 -0.85 9.95 -28.48
CA PRO A 302 -2.04 9.17 -28.82
C PRO A 302 -2.21 7.95 -27.90
N ASP A 303 -3.44 7.68 -27.48
CA ASP A 303 -3.75 6.60 -26.53
C ASP A 303 -3.30 5.22 -27.05
N THR A 304 -3.31 5.02 -28.37
CA THR A 304 -2.79 3.82 -29.05
C THR A 304 -1.28 3.63 -28.84
N VAL A 305 -0.52 4.71 -28.86
CA VAL A 305 0.94 4.70 -28.62
C VAL A 305 1.21 4.49 -27.13
N GLN A 306 0.46 5.16 -26.25
CA GLN A 306 0.56 4.95 -24.81
C GLN A 306 0.32 3.48 -24.44
N LEU A 307 -0.71 2.86 -25.03
CA LEU A 307 -1.04 1.47 -24.81
C LEU A 307 0.07 0.51 -25.28
N LYS A 308 0.65 0.78 -26.46
CA LYS A 308 1.78 -0.02 -26.97
C LYS A 308 3.00 0.04 -26.04
N VAL A 309 3.32 1.22 -25.52
CA VAL A 309 4.42 1.40 -24.55
C VAL A 309 4.12 0.64 -23.26
N LEU A 310 2.89 0.77 -22.73
CA LEU A 310 2.47 0.05 -21.53
C LEU A 310 2.59 -1.47 -21.70
N LEU A 311 2.05 -2.03 -22.79
CA LEU A 311 2.10 -3.47 -23.07
C LEU A 311 3.54 -4.01 -23.19
N LYS A 312 4.47 -3.22 -23.73
CA LYS A 312 5.88 -3.61 -23.84
C LYS A 312 6.63 -3.55 -22.50
N ASN A 313 6.16 -2.72 -21.56
CA ASN A 313 6.90 -2.39 -20.34
C ASN A 313 6.30 -2.99 -19.05
N ILE A 314 5.12 -3.62 -19.10
CA ILE A 314 4.59 -4.44 -17.99
C ILE A 314 5.44 -5.70 -17.75
N LEU A 315 5.31 -6.32 -16.58
CA LEU A 315 6.09 -7.52 -16.23
C LEU A 315 5.89 -8.67 -17.24
N PRO A 316 6.93 -9.48 -17.52
CA PRO A 316 6.85 -10.62 -18.45
C PRO A 316 5.68 -11.56 -18.18
N PHE A 317 5.34 -11.78 -16.89
CA PHE A 317 4.17 -12.57 -16.48
C PHE A 317 2.88 -12.13 -17.18
N TYR A 318 2.61 -10.82 -17.25
CA TYR A 318 1.42 -10.31 -17.94
C TYR A 318 1.60 -10.38 -19.46
N GLN A 319 2.79 -10.06 -19.97
CA GLN A 319 3.06 -10.08 -21.42
C GLN A 319 2.78 -11.45 -22.04
N THR A 320 3.24 -12.53 -21.40
CA THR A 320 3.02 -13.90 -21.89
C THR A 320 1.54 -14.26 -21.93
N GLN A 321 0.77 -13.86 -20.92
CA GLN A 321 -0.66 -14.18 -20.81
C GLN A 321 -1.53 -13.32 -21.73
N LEU A 322 -1.09 -12.10 -22.03
CA LEU A 322 -1.81 -11.15 -22.89
C LEU A 322 -1.39 -11.24 -24.37
N GLY A 323 -0.38 -12.03 -24.71
CA GLY A 323 0.19 -12.09 -26.08
C GLY A 323 -0.80 -12.50 -27.17
N LEU A 324 -1.87 -13.22 -26.82
CA LEU A 324 -2.94 -13.64 -27.75
C LEU A 324 -4.25 -12.86 -27.55
N VAL A 325 -4.26 -11.89 -26.64
CA VAL A 325 -5.46 -11.11 -26.30
C VAL A 325 -5.38 -9.75 -26.96
N GLU A 326 -6.43 -9.38 -27.70
CA GLU A 326 -6.54 -8.03 -28.24
C GLU A 326 -6.89 -7.03 -27.13
N VAL A 327 -5.94 -6.16 -26.81
CA VAL A 327 -6.12 -5.10 -25.82
C VAL A 327 -6.37 -3.78 -26.55
N THR A 328 -7.57 -3.25 -26.38
CA THR A 328 -8.07 -2.06 -27.09
C THR A 328 -7.94 -0.75 -26.30
N SER A 329 -7.77 -0.81 -24.98
CA SER A 329 -7.67 0.37 -24.13
C SER A 329 -6.86 0.14 -22.85
N ILE A 330 -6.39 1.23 -22.23
CA ILE A 330 -5.66 1.20 -20.95
C ILE A 330 -6.56 0.65 -19.83
N GLN A 331 -7.86 0.95 -19.85
CA GLN A 331 -8.81 0.39 -18.88
C GLN A 331 -9.03 -1.10 -19.08
N HIS A 332 -9.11 -1.54 -20.34
CA HIS A 332 -9.21 -2.96 -20.68
C HIS A 332 -7.96 -3.72 -20.22
N LEU A 333 -6.76 -3.18 -20.47
CA LEU A 333 -5.50 -3.71 -19.96
C LEU A 333 -5.53 -3.88 -18.43
N LEU A 334 -5.90 -2.84 -17.71
CA LEU A 334 -5.96 -2.86 -16.24
C LEU A 334 -6.93 -3.95 -15.72
N LYS A 335 -8.09 -4.11 -16.36
CA LYS A 335 -9.07 -5.14 -16.01
C LYS A 335 -8.48 -6.54 -16.20
N LEU A 336 -7.86 -6.82 -17.34
CA LEU A 336 -7.25 -8.12 -17.64
C LEU A 336 -6.10 -8.44 -16.68
N CYS A 337 -5.22 -7.49 -16.41
CA CYS A 337 -4.11 -7.71 -15.47
C CYS A 337 -4.59 -7.99 -14.05
N ARG A 338 -5.64 -7.31 -13.57
CA ARG A 338 -6.24 -7.61 -12.25
C ARG A 338 -6.85 -9.01 -12.20
N GLN A 339 -7.45 -9.48 -13.30
CA GLN A 339 -7.94 -10.86 -13.38
C GLN A 339 -6.79 -11.87 -13.34
N LEU A 340 -5.66 -11.57 -13.99
CA LEU A 340 -4.46 -12.41 -13.93
C LEU A 340 -3.85 -12.45 -12.52
N GLU A 341 -3.82 -11.31 -11.81
CA GLU A 341 -3.40 -11.26 -10.39
C GLU A 341 -4.30 -12.13 -9.50
N ALA A 342 -5.62 -12.07 -9.69
CA ALA A 342 -6.56 -12.90 -8.94
C ALA A 342 -6.37 -14.40 -9.25
N LYS A 343 -6.14 -14.76 -10.51
CA LYS A 343 -5.89 -16.15 -10.92
C LYS A 343 -4.55 -16.67 -10.40
N ARG A 344 -3.54 -15.82 -10.26
CA ARG A 344 -2.22 -16.20 -9.77
C ARG A 344 -2.28 -16.88 -8.40
N VAL A 345 -3.10 -16.35 -7.49
CA VAL A 345 -3.30 -16.96 -6.15
C VAL A 345 -3.87 -18.38 -6.26
N SER A 346 -4.84 -18.60 -7.16
CA SER A 346 -5.42 -19.91 -7.43
C SER A 346 -4.38 -20.87 -8.02
N VAL A 347 -3.56 -20.40 -8.95
CA VAL A 347 -2.49 -21.21 -9.58
C VAL A 347 -1.40 -21.57 -8.56
N GLU A 348 -1.01 -20.65 -7.69
CA GLU A 348 -0.03 -20.92 -6.62
C GLU A 348 -0.55 -21.95 -5.61
N SER A 349 -1.86 -22.01 -5.39
CA SER A 349 -2.51 -23.03 -4.55
C SER A 349 -2.82 -24.35 -5.28
N PHE A 350 -2.55 -24.44 -6.58
CA PHE A 350 -2.85 -25.65 -7.35
C PHE A 350 -1.95 -26.80 -6.90
N VAL A 351 -2.57 -27.90 -6.49
CA VAL A 351 -1.90 -29.16 -6.18
C VAL A 351 -2.45 -30.21 -7.14
N PRO A 352 -1.60 -30.94 -7.88
CA PRO A 352 -2.07 -32.02 -8.74
C PRO A 352 -2.79 -33.09 -7.91
N PRO A 353 -3.80 -33.77 -8.47
CA PRO A 353 -4.52 -34.81 -7.74
C PRO A 353 -3.57 -35.88 -7.19
N SER A 354 -3.64 -36.15 -5.88
CA SER A 354 -2.85 -37.21 -5.25
C SER A 354 -3.45 -38.59 -5.53
N ALA A 355 -2.63 -39.52 -6.04
CA ALA A 355 -3.02 -40.91 -6.30
C ALA A 355 -3.43 -41.70 -5.05
N LYS A 356 -3.23 -41.16 -3.84
CA LYS A 356 -3.46 -41.84 -2.55
C LYS A 356 -4.78 -41.46 -1.87
N ASN A 357 -5.55 -40.54 -2.43
CA ASN A 357 -6.81 -40.11 -1.82
C ASN A 357 -7.92 -41.10 -2.15
N LYS A 358 -8.72 -41.50 -1.15
CA LYS A 358 -10.01 -42.19 -1.37
C LYS A 358 -10.94 -41.22 -2.10
N THR A 359 -10.94 -41.29 -3.43
CA THR A 359 -11.90 -40.56 -4.27
C THR A 359 -13.24 -41.28 -4.25
N LEU A 360 -14.31 -40.52 -4.41
CA LEU A 360 -15.68 -41.05 -4.49
C LEU A 360 -15.86 -41.93 -5.73
N GLU A 361 -15.24 -41.53 -6.84
CA GLU A 361 -15.23 -42.24 -8.12
C GLU A 361 -13.79 -42.68 -8.45
N PRO A 362 -13.40 -43.91 -8.11
CA PRO A 362 -12.03 -44.40 -8.31
C PRO A 362 -11.70 -44.71 -9.77
N ASP A 363 -12.69 -44.99 -10.61
CA ASP A 363 -12.57 -45.24 -12.05
C ASP A 363 -12.31 -43.96 -12.87
N LEU A 364 -12.71 -42.80 -12.35
CA LEU A 364 -12.46 -41.48 -12.93
C LEU A 364 -11.28 -40.75 -12.29
N ALA A 365 -10.62 -41.36 -11.30
CA ALA A 365 -9.51 -40.75 -10.58
C ALA A 365 -8.30 -40.54 -11.50
N TYR A 366 -7.53 -39.47 -11.25
CA TYR A 366 -6.27 -39.22 -11.96
C TYR A 366 -5.27 -40.35 -11.66
N ALA A 367 -5.12 -41.26 -12.62
CA ALA A 367 -4.06 -42.25 -12.62
C ALA A 367 -2.80 -41.59 -13.19
N GLN A 368 -1.76 -41.42 -12.38
CA GLN A 368 -0.42 -41.17 -12.93
C GLN A 368 -0.08 -42.40 -13.77
N ILE A 369 -0.17 -42.25 -15.09
CA ILE A 369 0.44 -43.20 -16.01
C ILE A 369 1.94 -43.02 -15.77
N ASN A 370 2.54 -43.93 -15.00
CA ASN A 370 3.97 -44.13 -15.04
C ASN A 370 4.28 -44.60 -16.46
N THR A 371 4.49 -43.66 -17.38
CA THR A 371 5.35 -43.89 -18.53
C THR A 371 6.78 -43.99 -18.01
N GLU A 372 7.04 -45.05 -17.25
CA GLU A 372 8.23 -45.82 -17.59
C GLU A 372 8.02 -46.14 -19.07
N VAL A 373 8.74 -45.42 -19.92
CA VAL A 373 8.94 -45.82 -21.30
C VAL A 373 9.20 -47.31 -21.18
N ALA A 374 8.27 -48.12 -21.68
CA ALA A 374 8.51 -49.53 -21.87
C ALA A 374 9.64 -49.57 -22.88
N ASN A 375 10.87 -49.44 -22.39
CA ASN A 375 12.00 -50.10 -22.98
C ASN A 375 11.48 -51.51 -23.12
N VAL A 376 11.24 -51.91 -24.36
CA VAL A 376 11.12 -53.30 -24.75
C VAL A 376 12.50 -53.90 -24.50
N ASN A 377 12.88 -53.98 -23.23
CA ASN A 377 13.92 -54.81 -22.72
C ASN A 377 13.28 -56.18 -22.70
N ILE A 378 13.44 -56.87 -23.82
CA ILE A 378 13.49 -58.31 -23.82
C ILE A 378 14.60 -58.67 -22.83
N SER A 379 14.24 -58.88 -21.57
CA SER A 379 15.13 -59.29 -20.50
C SER A 379 14.34 -60.22 -19.58
N PRO A 380 14.93 -61.36 -19.22
CA PRO A 380 14.21 -62.58 -18.98
C PRO A 380 13.44 -62.50 -17.68
N SER A 381 12.26 -63.10 -17.68
CA SER A 381 11.46 -63.34 -16.48
C SER A 381 12.36 -63.81 -15.34
N THR A 382 12.37 -63.07 -14.23
CA THR A 382 12.71 -63.61 -12.91
C THR A 382 11.61 -64.58 -12.51
N ARG A 383 11.52 -65.72 -13.22
CA ARG A 383 11.02 -66.95 -12.64
C ARG A 383 12.03 -67.30 -11.57
N ASN A 384 11.57 -67.49 -10.34
CA ASN A 384 12.29 -68.20 -9.30
C ASN A 384 13.09 -69.33 -9.95
N VAL A 385 14.40 -69.17 -10.06
CA VAL A 385 15.28 -70.21 -10.58
C VAL A 385 15.29 -71.25 -9.48
N GLN A 386 14.33 -72.17 -9.54
CA GLN A 386 14.31 -73.34 -8.66
C GLN A 386 15.68 -73.99 -8.75
N ASN A 387 16.33 -74.11 -7.60
CA ASN A 387 17.56 -74.87 -7.45
C ASN A 387 17.37 -76.25 -8.07
N CYS A 388 18.40 -76.74 -8.76
CA CYS A 388 18.39 -78.06 -9.37
C CYS A 388 18.05 -79.12 -8.31
N TRP A 389 17.00 -79.91 -8.50
CA TRP A 389 16.57 -80.92 -7.54
C TRP A 389 17.56 -82.09 -7.39
N ASN A 390 18.56 -82.23 -8.27
CA ASN A 390 19.61 -83.25 -8.14
C ASN A 390 20.83 -82.78 -7.32
N CYS A 391 21.22 -81.50 -7.41
CA CYS A 391 22.45 -81.01 -6.77
C CYS A 391 22.28 -79.74 -5.92
N GLY A 392 21.07 -79.18 -5.85
CA GLY A 392 20.73 -77.99 -5.08
C GLY A 392 21.28 -76.68 -5.62
N ARG A 393 22.01 -76.68 -6.74
CA ARG A 393 22.61 -75.46 -7.32
C ARG A 393 21.65 -74.78 -8.31
N SER A 394 21.61 -73.45 -8.30
CA SER A 394 20.85 -72.65 -9.26
C SER A 394 21.52 -72.63 -10.64
N GLY A 395 20.79 -72.22 -11.67
CA GLY A 395 21.31 -72.02 -13.03
C GLY A 395 21.10 -73.19 -14.02
N HIS A 396 20.55 -74.32 -13.60
CA HIS A 396 20.15 -75.42 -14.49
C HIS A 396 19.02 -76.27 -13.89
N ARG A 397 18.32 -77.05 -14.74
CA ARG A 397 17.30 -78.03 -14.30
C ARG A 397 17.94 -79.40 -14.03
N SER A 398 17.30 -80.24 -13.23
CA SER A 398 17.79 -81.60 -12.89
C SER A 398 18.04 -82.51 -14.09
N SER A 399 17.32 -82.30 -15.18
CA SER A 399 17.53 -83.01 -16.46
C SER A 399 18.86 -82.67 -17.13
N GLN A 400 19.43 -81.50 -16.83
CA GLN A 400 20.67 -80.95 -17.41
C GLN A 400 21.84 -80.98 -16.41
N CYS A 401 21.69 -81.68 -15.28
CA CYS A 401 22.72 -81.78 -14.25
C CYS A 401 23.80 -82.79 -14.66
N ARG A 402 25.07 -82.40 -14.59
CA ARG A 402 26.24 -83.24 -14.91
C ARG A 402 26.69 -84.14 -13.76
N GLN A 403 26.07 -84.03 -12.58
CA GLN A 403 26.34 -84.91 -11.44
C GLN A 403 25.53 -86.21 -11.55
N PRO A 404 26.06 -87.34 -11.03
CA PRO A 404 25.35 -88.62 -11.04
C PRO A 404 23.96 -88.48 -10.41
N ARG A 405 22.97 -89.12 -11.03
CA ARG A 405 21.56 -88.96 -10.63
C ARG A 405 21.33 -89.56 -9.24
N THR A 406 20.84 -88.74 -8.32
CA THR A 406 20.42 -89.17 -6.99
C THR A 406 18.90 -89.43 -7.00
N LYS A 407 18.48 -90.54 -6.39
CA LYS A 407 17.05 -90.83 -6.20
C LYS A 407 16.52 -89.92 -5.10
N HIS A 408 15.43 -89.20 -5.38
CA HIS A 408 14.76 -88.33 -4.40
C HIS A 408 13.27 -88.69 -4.35
N CYS A 409 12.65 -88.55 -3.18
CA CYS A 409 11.23 -88.81 -3.03
C CYS A 409 10.42 -87.67 -3.67
N TYR A 410 9.56 -88.00 -4.64
CA TYR A 410 8.72 -87.04 -5.36
C TYR A 410 7.71 -86.29 -4.47
N ARG A 411 7.44 -86.78 -3.26
CA ARG A 411 6.46 -86.17 -2.33
C ARG A 411 7.09 -85.24 -1.30
N CYS A 412 8.27 -85.58 -0.76
CA CYS A 412 8.91 -84.81 0.32
C CYS A 412 10.24 -84.15 -0.06
N GLY A 413 10.82 -84.45 -1.23
CA GLY A 413 12.01 -83.76 -1.75
C GLY A 413 13.35 -84.11 -1.08
N PHE A 414 13.39 -85.06 -0.14
CA PHE A 414 14.64 -85.50 0.50
C PHE A 414 15.45 -86.48 -0.38
N PRO A 415 16.79 -86.34 -0.43
CA PRO A 415 17.67 -87.24 -1.19
C PRO A 415 17.78 -88.62 -0.52
N GLN A 416 17.86 -89.67 -1.34
CA GLN A 416 18.08 -91.09 -0.98
C GLN A 416 16.92 -91.80 -0.27
N VAL A 417 15.70 -91.25 -0.30
CA VAL A 417 14.50 -91.92 0.23
C VAL A 417 13.61 -92.37 -0.93
N ILE A 418 13.31 -93.67 -1.02
CA ILE A 418 12.30 -94.22 -1.94
C ILE A 418 11.00 -94.32 -1.13
N CYS A 419 9.96 -93.62 -1.58
CA CYS A 419 8.64 -93.71 -0.97
C CYS A 419 8.10 -95.13 -1.22
N PRO A 420 7.69 -95.90 -0.19
CA PRO A 420 7.01 -97.16 -0.40
C PRO A 420 5.66 -96.88 -1.09
N PHE A 421 5.42 -97.58 -2.19
CA PHE A 421 4.11 -97.66 -2.84
C PHE A 421 3.16 -98.55 -2.03
N ASN A 422 1.86 -98.34 -2.26
CA ASN A 422 0.66 -99.09 -1.82
C ASN A 422 -0.09 -98.36 -0.68
N GLU A 423 -1.40 -98.09 -0.77
CA GLU A 423 -2.51 -98.62 -1.58
C GLU A 423 -3.40 -97.51 -2.17
#